data_AF-A0A512HS20-F1
#
_entry.id   AF-A0A512HS20-F1
#
_cell.length_a   1.000
_cell.length_b   1.000
_cell.length_c   1.000
_cell.angle_alpha   90.00
_cell.angle_beta   90.00
_cell.angle_gamma   90.00
#
_symmetry.space_group_name_H-M   'P 1'
#
loop_
_entity.id
_entity.type
_entity.pdbx_description
1 polymer ?
#
loop_
_entity_poly.entity_id
_entity_poly.type
_entity_poly.pdbx_seq_one_letter_code
_entity_poly.pdbx_strand_id
1 'polypeptide(L)'
;MGFLLNVMAVVARGLAADRAPWGNMYEFAIVGAAAITGAYLAGLRRYPIERLGIWVVGVVLVALGCAVTILYTPVDALIPVLKSYWLAIHVGAAIIAGGAFTVAAVMSVVQLVGRGRNGERDALMERVSYGLIVFAFPIWTFAVIAGAVWAEAAWGRYWGWDPKETWAFITWVFYAAYLHAQSTAGWRGRRAAWFSVLGYLAFLFNFVGVNMWVGGLHSYAGV
;
A
#
# COMPACT_ATOMS: atom_id res chain seq x y z
N MET A 1 21.33 2.32 -0.61
CA MET A 1 21.60 1.53 0.61
C MET A 1 20.32 1.11 1.32
N GLY A 2 19.45 2.03 1.76
CA GLY A 2 18.23 1.69 2.52
C GLY A 2 17.29 0.65 1.86
N PHE A 3 17.03 0.73 0.55
CA PHE A 3 16.24 -0.28 -0.16
C PHE A 3 16.87 -1.69 -0.07
N LEU A 4 18.18 -1.80 -0.23
CA LEU A 4 18.88 -3.08 -0.12
C LEU A 4 18.75 -3.67 1.28
N LEU A 5 18.85 -2.83 2.33
CA LEU A 5 18.63 -3.28 3.71
C LEU A 5 17.20 -3.80 3.92
N ASN A 6 16.19 -3.13 3.37
CA ASN A 6 14.80 -3.59 3.46
C ASN A 6 14.61 -4.93 2.73
N VAL A 7 15.16 -5.07 1.52
CA VAL A 7 15.09 -6.34 0.76
C VAL A 7 15.83 -7.45 1.50
N MET A 8 17.02 -7.18 2.06
CA MET A 8 17.74 -8.17 2.86
C MET A 8 16.96 -8.59 4.11
N ALA A 9 16.29 -7.65 4.80
CA ALA A 9 15.43 -7.98 5.94
C ALA A 9 14.26 -8.90 5.54
N VAL A 10 13.62 -8.62 4.40
CA VAL A 10 12.55 -9.48 3.85
C VAL A 10 13.08 -10.87 3.51
N VAL A 11 14.21 -10.96 2.80
CA VAL A 11 14.82 -12.25 2.42
C VAL A 11 15.24 -13.04 3.66
N ALA A 12 15.91 -12.39 4.62
CA ALA A 12 16.32 -13.04 5.86
C ALA A 12 15.11 -13.57 6.65
N ARG A 13 14.01 -12.80 6.73
CA ARG A 13 12.78 -13.26 7.39
C ARG A 13 12.15 -14.45 6.66
N GLY A 14 12.15 -14.43 5.33
CA GLY A 14 11.62 -15.54 4.52
C GLY A 14 12.43 -16.82 4.66
N LEU A 15 13.77 -16.71 4.67
CA LEU A 15 14.67 -17.83 4.91
C LEU A 15 14.51 -18.40 6.32
N ALA A 16 14.36 -17.55 7.34
CA ALA A 16 14.14 -18.01 8.70
C ALA A 16 12.79 -18.76 8.88
N ALA A 17 11.80 -18.46 8.03
CA ALA A 17 10.46 -19.02 8.10
C ALA A 17 10.24 -20.21 7.13
N ASP A 18 11.20 -20.49 6.24
CA ASP A 18 11.05 -21.42 5.11
C ASP A 18 9.80 -21.16 4.25
N ARG A 19 9.41 -19.88 4.14
CA ARG A 19 8.23 -19.43 3.37
C ARG A 19 8.31 -17.95 3.03
N ALA A 20 7.41 -17.49 2.16
CA ALA A 20 7.21 -16.07 1.94
C ALA A 20 6.80 -15.35 3.26
N PRO A 21 7.47 -14.25 3.65
CA PRO A 21 7.26 -13.56 4.93
C PRO A 21 6.05 -12.61 4.88
N TRP A 22 4.85 -13.16 4.67
CA TRP A 22 3.62 -12.41 4.36
C TRP A 22 2.46 -12.86 5.28
N GLY A 23 2.78 -13.38 6.46
CA GLY A 23 1.85 -14.09 7.34
C GLY A 23 1.29 -13.27 8.50
N ASN A 24 1.88 -12.12 8.82
CA ASN A 24 1.48 -11.29 9.95
C ASN A 24 1.85 -9.81 9.74
N MET A 25 1.44 -8.94 10.67
CA MET A 25 1.65 -7.49 10.57
C MET A 25 3.11 -7.05 10.55
N TYR A 26 4.01 -7.72 11.28
CA TYR A 26 5.44 -7.43 11.22
C TYR A 26 6.01 -7.69 9.83
N GLU A 27 5.70 -8.87 9.31
CA GLU A 27 6.08 -9.34 7.98
C GLU A 27 5.55 -8.41 6.87
N PHE A 28 4.30 -8.01 6.99
CA PHE A 28 3.68 -7.02 6.12
C PHE A 28 4.33 -5.63 6.20
N ALA A 29 4.72 -5.17 7.38
CA ALA A 29 5.38 -3.87 7.55
C ALA A 29 6.76 -3.83 6.90
N ILE A 30 7.59 -4.88 7.06
CA ILE A 30 8.93 -4.93 6.45
C ILE A 30 8.85 -5.08 4.92
N VAL A 31 7.90 -5.87 4.41
CA VAL A 31 7.70 -6.03 2.96
C VAL A 31 7.10 -4.76 2.36
N GLY A 32 6.16 -4.10 3.06
CA GLY A 32 5.63 -2.80 2.68
C GLY A 32 6.71 -1.72 2.61
N ALA A 33 7.63 -1.68 3.59
CA ALA A 33 8.77 -0.76 3.58
C ALA A 33 9.68 -0.98 2.35
N ALA A 34 9.94 -2.23 1.98
CA ALA A 34 10.66 -2.57 0.74
C ALA A 34 9.89 -2.11 -0.52
N ALA A 35 8.57 -2.31 -0.55
CA ALA A 35 7.74 -1.89 -1.69
C ALA A 35 7.66 -0.36 -1.85
N ILE A 36 7.51 0.39 -0.75
CA ILE A 36 7.48 1.86 -0.75
C ILE A 36 8.83 2.39 -1.27
N THR A 37 9.94 1.89 -0.74
CA THR A 37 11.28 2.32 -1.17
C THR A 37 11.56 1.92 -2.62
N GLY A 38 11.12 0.73 -3.06
CA GLY A 38 11.22 0.29 -4.45
C GLY A 38 10.40 1.16 -5.40
N ALA A 39 9.16 1.49 -5.05
CA ALA A 39 8.29 2.38 -5.82
C ALA A 39 8.90 3.78 -5.95
N TYR A 40 9.47 4.31 -4.87
CA TYR A 40 10.16 5.61 -4.89
C TYR A 40 11.38 5.59 -5.82
N LEU A 41 12.24 4.57 -5.73
CA LEU A 41 13.39 4.42 -6.62
C LEU A 41 12.98 4.25 -8.08
N ALA A 42 11.89 3.53 -8.35
CA ALA A 42 11.33 3.43 -9.70
C ALA A 42 10.81 4.79 -10.19
N GLY A 43 10.18 5.58 -9.31
CA GLY A 43 9.74 6.94 -9.60
C GLY A 43 10.91 7.88 -9.95
N LEU A 44 12.03 7.78 -9.24
CA LEU A 44 13.24 8.57 -9.53
C LEU A 44 13.80 8.35 -10.94
N ARG A 45 13.54 7.20 -11.57
CA ARG A 45 13.94 6.96 -12.97
C ARG A 45 13.16 7.81 -13.97
N ARG A 46 12.02 8.38 -13.57
CA ARG A 46 11.09 9.10 -14.46
C ARG A 46 10.85 10.54 -14.04
N TYR A 47 11.11 10.88 -12.77
CA TYR A 47 10.76 12.17 -12.18
C TYR A 47 11.88 12.70 -11.27
N PRO A 48 12.17 14.02 -11.30
CA PRO A 48 13.19 14.66 -10.46
C PRO A 48 12.65 14.93 -9.04
N ILE A 49 12.48 13.88 -8.24
CA ILE A 49 11.88 13.93 -6.89
C ILE A 49 12.87 13.56 -5.76
N GLU A 50 14.17 13.71 -6.00
CA GLU A 50 15.25 13.33 -5.08
C GLU A 50 15.11 14.03 -3.73
N ARG A 51 14.82 15.34 -3.75
CA ARG A 51 14.67 16.17 -2.54
C ARG A 51 13.48 15.78 -1.67
N LEU A 52 12.54 15.02 -2.22
CA LEU A 52 11.33 14.57 -1.52
C LEU A 52 11.50 13.20 -0.88
N GLY A 53 12.65 12.57 -1.08
CA GLY A 53 12.98 11.29 -0.46
C GLY A 53 12.91 11.34 1.06
N ILE A 54 13.14 12.49 1.69
CA ILE A 54 13.02 12.66 3.14
C ILE A 54 11.62 12.30 3.67
N TRP A 55 10.55 12.66 2.94
CA TRP A 55 9.19 12.36 3.36
C TRP A 55 8.86 10.87 3.20
N VAL A 56 9.34 10.26 2.11
CA VAL A 56 9.19 8.82 1.88
C VAL A 56 9.98 8.03 2.93
N VAL A 57 11.21 8.43 3.21
CA VAL A 57 12.05 7.83 4.25
C VAL A 57 11.40 7.98 5.61
N GLY A 58 10.81 9.12 5.93
CA GLY A 58 10.05 9.32 7.17
C GLY A 58 8.92 8.29 7.34
N VAL A 59 8.10 8.08 6.31
CA VAL A 59 7.04 7.05 6.33
C VAL A 59 7.61 5.64 6.50
N VAL A 60 8.70 5.32 5.80
CA VAL A 60 9.38 4.02 5.92
C VAL A 60 9.95 3.80 7.31
N LEU A 61 10.58 4.81 7.92
CA LEU A 61 11.12 4.72 9.26
C LEU A 61 10.03 4.58 10.32
N VAL A 62 8.89 5.25 10.15
CA VAL A 62 7.71 5.04 11.02
C VAL A 62 7.21 3.60 10.88
N ALA A 63 7.05 3.10 9.66
CA ALA A 63 6.60 1.72 9.43
C ALA A 63 7.56 0.68 10.05
N LEU A 64 8.87 0.84 9.85
CA LEU A 64 9.89 -0.04 10.44
C LEU A 64 9.99 0.11 11.96
N GLY A 65 9.85 1.34 12.47
CA GLY A 65 9.80 1.61 13.91
C GLY A 65 8.65 0.86 14.56
N CYS A 66 7.43 1.01 14.04
CA CYS A 66 6.25 0.27 14.49
C CYS A 66 6.42 -1.25 14.32
N ALA A 67 7.06 -1.70 13.23
CA ALA A 67 7.34 -3.12 13.02
C ALA A 67 8.16 -3.69 14.19
N VAL A 68 9.22 -3.02 14.60
CA VAL A 68 10.12 -3.51 15.65
C VAL A 68 9.56 -3.30 17.06
N THR A 69 8.81 -2.21 17.31
CA THR A 69 8.37 -1.87 18.68
C THR A 69 6.98 -2.35 19.06
N ILE A 70 6.08 -2.52 18.08
CA ILE A 70 4.66 -2.83 18.34
C ILE A 70 4.26 -4.15 17.71
N LEU A 71 4.69 -4.41 16.47
CA LEU A 71 4.17 -5.53 15.67
C LEU A 71 5.06 -6.78 15.71
N TYR A 72 6.25 -6.70 16.31
CA TYR A 72 7.24 -7.77 16.24
C TYR A 72 6.68 -9.08 16.78
N THR A 73 6.77 -10.12 15.97
CA THR A 73 6.43 -11.48 16.36
C THR A 73 7.54 -12.46 15.96
N PRO A 74 7.78 -13.51 16.78
CA PRO A 74 8.66 -14.60 16.40
C PRO A 74 8.26 -15.23 15.06
N VAL A 75 9.19 -15.94 14.44
CA VAL A 75 8.89 -16.71 13.24
C VAL A 75 7.98 -17.88 13.63
N ASP A 76 6.89 -18.04 12.88
CA ASP A 76 5.95 -19.14 13.08
C ASP A 76 5.37 -19.63 11.75
N ALA A 77 4.75 -20.80 11.78
CA ALA A 77 4.06 -21.41 10.65
C ALA A 77 2.85 -20.58 10.22
N LEU A 78 2.50 -20.64 8.93
CA LEU A 78 1.25 -20.05 8.45
C LEU A 78 0.06 -20.82 9.01
N ILE A 79 -0.95 -20.07 9.45
CA ILE A 79 -2.28 -20.64 9.72
C ILE A 79 -2.82 -21.32 8.46
N PRO A 80 -3.62 -22.40 8.56
CA PRO A 80 -3.99 -23.24 7.43
C PRO A 80 -4.58 -22.49 6.23
N VAL A 81 -5.42 -21.48 6.49
CA VAL A 81 -6.08 -20.68 5.43
C VAL A 81 -5.10 -19.86 4.58
N LEU A 82 -3.92 -19.54 5.12
CA LEU A 82 -2.87 -18.81 4.42
C LEU A 82 -1.97 -19.73 3.55
N LYS A 83 -2.09 -21.06 3.67
CA LYS A 83 -1.30 -22.02 2.88
C LYS A 83 -1.85 -22.19 1.46
N SER A 84 -1.82 -21.11 0.68
CA SER A 84 -2.32 -21.08 -0.69
C SER A 84 -1.44 -20.21 -1.58
N TYR A 85 -1.25 -20.64 -2.84
CA TYR A 85 -0.54 -19.84 -3.83
C TYR A 85 -1.26 -18.52 -4.13
N TRP A 86 -2.58 -18.47 -3.90
CA TRP A 86 -3.37 -17.26 -4.03
C TRP A 86 -2.91 -16.15 -3.08
N LEU A 87 -2.40 -16.50 -1.90
CA LEU A 87 -1.82 -15.53 -0.97
C LEU A 87 -0.69 -14.76 -1.64
N ALA A 88 0.21 -15.48 -2.33
CA ALA A 88 1.36 -14.88 -3.01
C ALA A 88 0.92 -13.96 -4.18
N ILE A 89 -0.14 -14.34 -4.90
CA ILE A 89 -0.64 -13.56 -6.04
C ILE A 89 -1.38 -12.31 -5.56
N HIS A 90 -2.37 -12.48 -4.69
CA HIS A 90 -3.25 -11.41 -4.20
C HIS A 90 -2.47 -10.38 -3.38
N VAL A 91 -1.76 -10.84 -2.34
CA VAL A 91 -1.06 -9.93 -1.43
C VAL A 91 0.12 -9.28 -2.13
N GLY A 92 0.78 -9.98 -3.05
CA GLY A 92 1.91 -9.44 -3.82
C GLY A 92 1.46 -8.25 -4.67
N ALA A 93 0.32 -8.40 -5.36
CA ALA A 93 -0.30 -7.29 -6.09
C ALA A 93 -0.70 -6.14 -5.15
N ALA A 94 -1.31 -6.44 -4.00
CA ALA A 94 -1.70 -5.43 -3.02
C ALA A 94 -0.49 -4.65 -2.46
N ILE A 95 0.64 -5.31 -2.19
CA ILE A 95 1.89 -4.70 -1.71
C ILE A 95 2.47 -3.76 -2.76
N ILE A 96 2.52 -4.20 -4.03
CA ILE A 96 3.05 -3.38 -5.14
C ILE A 96 2.19 -2.13 -5.33
N ALA A 97 0.87 -2.29 -5.37
CA ALA A 97 -0.06 -1.16 -5.47
C ALA A 97 0.06 -0.23 -4.24
N GLY A 98 0.11 -0.81 -3.03
CA GLY A 98 0.27 -0.08 -1.78
C GLY A 98 1.52 0.78 -1.74
N GLY A 99 2.68 0.25 -2.14
CA GLY A 99 3.92 1.01 -2.22
C GLY A 99 3.81 2.23 -3.14
N ALA A 100 3.20 2.05 -4.31
CA ALA A 100 2.96 3.15 -5.26
C ALA A 100 1.94 4.17 -4.72
N PHE A 101 0.85 3.72 -4.10
CA PHE A 101 -0.14 4.58 -3.45
C PHE A 101 0.46 5.40 -2.31
N THR A 102 1.33 4.81 -1.49
CA THR A 102 2.03 5.54 -0.44
C THR A 102 2.87 6.68 -1.01
N VAL A 103 3.68 6.41 -2.04
CA VAL A 103 4.51 7.47 -2.65
C VAL A 103 3.64 8.55 -3.30
N ALA A 104 2.55 8.17 -3.98
CA ALA A 104 1.59 9.11 -4.55
C ALA A 104 0.95 10.01 -3.48
N ALA A 105 0.53 9.41 -2.36
CA ALA A 105 -0.05 10.13 -1.23
C ALA A 105 0.95 11.10 -0.60
N VAL A 106 2.22 10.70 -0.45
CA VAL A 106 3.28 11.61 0.04
C VAL A 106 3.43 12.82 -0.87
N MET A 107 3.45 12.64 -2.20
CA MET A 107 3.51 13.77 -3.14
C MET A 107 2.29 14.69 -2.97
N SER A 108 1.08 14.13 -2.85
CA SER A 108 -0.15 14.89 -2.66
C SER A 108 -0.19 15.63 -1.31
N VAL A 109 0.29 15.04 -0.23
CA VAL A 109 0.41 15.73 1.08
C VAL A 109 1.39 16.88 0.99
N VAL A 110 2.56 16.67 0.38
CA VAL A 110 3.57 17.72 0.20
C VAL A 110 3.01 18.88 -0.62
N GLN A 111 2.25 18.60 -1.68
CA GLN A 111 1.54 19.61 -2.48
C GLN A 111 0.53 20.40 -1.63
N LEU A 112 -0.29 19.71 -0.83
CA LEU A 112 -1.31 20.34 0.02
C LEU A 112 -0.70 21.26 1.10
N VAL A 113 0.40 20.83 1.73
CA VAL A 113 1.15 21.60 2.74
C VAL A 113 1.86 22.79 2.11
N GLY A 114 2.33 22.66 0.85
CA GLY A 114 2.94 23.74 0.08
C GLY A 114 2.00 24.92 -0.21
N ARG A 115 0.68 24.74 -0.07
CA ARG A 115 -0.37 25.76 -0.24
C ARG A 115 -0.29 26.56 -1.56
N GLY A 116 0.18 25.99 -2.67
CA GLY A 116 0.24 26.73 -3.94
C GLY A 116 1.39 27.72 -4.05
N ARG A 117 2.36 27.69 -3.12
CA ARG A 117 3.48 28.66 -3.08
C ARG A 117 4.46 28.52 -4.24
N ASN A 118 4.50 27.35 -4.88
CA ASN A 118 5.37 27.09 -6.02
C ASN A 118 4.62 26.23 -7.05
N GLY A 119 4.10 26.89 -8.09
CA GLY A 119 3.28 26.23 -9.12
C GLY A 119 4.00 25.12 -9.87
N GLU A 120 5.29 25.27 -10.16
CA GLU A 120 6.08 24.23 -10.85
C GLU A 120 6.26 22.98 -9.99
N ARG A 121 6.59 23.18 -8.71
CA ARG A 121 6.70 22.08 -7.74
C ARG A 121 5.37 21.37 -7.58
N ASP A 122 4.28 22.11 -7.44
CA ASP A 122 2.94 21.53 -7.24
C ASP A 122 2.48 20.75 -8.48
N ALA A 123 2.75 21.27 -9.69
CA ALA A 123 2.49 20.56 -10.93
C ALA A 123 3.32 19.26 -11.05
N LEU A 124 4.59 19.29 -10.61
CA LEU A 124 5.42 18.09 -10.54
C LEU A 124 4.83 17.06 -9.57
N MET A 125 4.39 17.48 -8.37
CA MET A 125 3.82 16.57 -7.36
C MET A 125 2.56 15.89 -7.90
N GLU A 126 1.71 16.68 -8.54
CA GLU A 126 0.48 16.19 -9.17
C GLU A 126 0.78 15.20 -10.29
N ARG A 127 1.71 15.51 -11.19
CA ARG A 127 2.12 14.61 -12.28
C ARG A 127 2.68 13.29 -11.76
N VAL A 128 3.52 13.33 -10.72
CA VAL A 128 4.08 12.13 -10.09
C VAL A 128 2.98 11.30 -9.44
N SER A 129 2.13 11.94 -8.63
CA SER A 129 1.01 11.28 -7.94
C SER A 129 0.06 10.61 -8.94
N TYR A 130 -0.37 11.35 -9.97
CA TYR A 130 -1.23 10.82 -11.02
C TYR A 130 -0.59 9.63 -11.74
N GLY A 131 0.66 9.74 -12.18
CA GLY A 131 1.35 8.66 -12.88
C GLY A 131 1.50 7.39 -12.03
N LEU A 132 1.75 7.54 -10.72
CA LEU A 132 1.82 6.41 -9.79
C LEU A 132 0.44 5.78 -9.55
N ILE A 133 -0.63 6.58 -9.44
CA ILE A 133 -2.00 6.07 -9.27
C ILE A 133 -2.47 5.36 -10.54
N VAL A 134 -2.20 5.90 -11.73
CA VAL A 134 -2.51 5.24 -13.02
C VAL A 134 -1.80 3.88 -13.11
N PHE A 135 -0.58 3.78 -12.63
CA PHE A 135 0.14 2.50 -12.56
C PHE A 135 -0.44 1.54 -11.50
N ALA A 136 -0.74 2.05 -10.31
CA ALA A 136 -1.18 1.23 -9.17
C ALA A 136 -2.62 0.74 -9.31
N PHE A 137 -3.51 1.52 -9.94
CA PHE A 137 -4.95 1.22 -9.97
C PHE A 137 -5.32 -0.09 -10.70
N PRO A 138 -4.75 -0.44 -11.86
CA PRO A 138 -4.97 -1.75 -12.48
C PRO A 138 -4.47 -2.90 -11.59
N ILE A 139 -3.32 -2.71 -10.92
CA ILE A 139 -2.74 -3.71 -10.02
C ILE A 139 -3.64 -3.89 -8.79
N TRP A 140 -4.17 -2.79 -8.23
CA TRP A 140 -5.15 -2.84 -7.13
C TRP A 140 -6.45 -3.50 -7.55
N THR A 141 -6.94 -3.19 -8.76
CA THR A 141 -8.14 -3.84 -9.31
C THR A 141 -7.95 -5.35 -9.42
N PHE A 142 -6.79 -5.77 -9.96
CA PHE A 142 -6.42 -7.18 -9.98
C PHE A 142 -6.32 -7.76 -8.56
N ALA A 143 -5.70 -7.05 -7.61
CA ALA A 143 -5.61 -7.50 -6.22
C ALA A 143 -7.00 -7.73 -5.62
N VAL A 144 -7.97 -6.82 -5.80
CA VAL A 144 -9.34 -7.00 -5.31
C VAL A 144 -10.00 -8.24 -5.92
N ILE A 145 -9.87 -8.45 -7.23
CA ILE A 145 -10.43 -9.63 -7.92
C ILE A 145 -9.75 -10.92 -7.45
N ALA A 146 -8.42 -10.94 -7.39
CA ALA A 146 -7.66 -12.10 -6.90
C ALA A 146 -7.98 -12.41 -5.43
N GLY A 147 -8.27 -11.39 -4.63
CA GLY A 147 -8.73 -11.53 -3.25
C GLY A 147 -10.08 -12.22 -3.17
N ALA A 148 -11.02 -11.87 -4.04
CA ALA A 148 -12.32 -12.54 -4.11
C ALA A 148 -12.19 -14.01 -4.54
N VAL A 149 -11.31 -14.32 -5.50
CA VAL A 149 -11.03 -15.72 -5.88
C VAL A 149 -10.39 -16.51 -4.74
N TRP A 150 -9.46 -15.90 -4.01
CA TRP A 150 -8.87 -16.52 -2.83
C TRP A 150 -9.91 -16.74 -1.72
N ALA A 151 -10.84 -15.81 -1.53
CA ALA A 151 -11.91 -15.92 -0.56
C ALA A 151 -12.80 -17.14 -0.84
N GLU A 152 -13.09 -17.45 -2.10
CA GLU A 152 -13.81 -18.69 -2.43
C GLU A 152 -13.03 -19.91 -1.92
N ALA A 153 -11.73 -19.99 -2.24
CA ALA A 153 -10.92 -21.14 -1.88
C ALA A 153 -10.73 -21.29 -0.35
N ALA A 154 -10.83 -20.18 0.39
CA ALA A 154 -10.62 -20.13 1.83
C ALA A 154 -11.92 -20.35 2.64
N TRP A 155 -13.05 -19.78 2.21
CA TRP A 155 -14.29 -19.72 2.99
C TRP A 155 -15.53 -20.22 2.21
N GLY A 156 -15.37 -20.70 0.98
CA GLY A 156 -16.47 -21.19 0.13
C GLY A 156 -17.36 -20.11 -0.49
N ARG A 157 -16.91 -18.84 -0.48
CA ARG A 157 -17.63 -17.70 -1.09
C ARG A 157 -16.67 -16.64 -1.62
N TYR A 158 -17.00 -16.04 -2.77
CA TYR A 158 -16.16 -15.01 -3.40
C TYR A 158 -16.13 -13.67 -2.65
N TRP A 159 -17.22 -13.33 -1.98
CA TRP A 159 -17.40 -12.05 -1.31
C TRP A 159 -18.50 -12.18 -0.26
N GLY A 160 -18.43 -11.38 0.77
CA GLY A 160 -19.63 -10.92 1.44
C GLY A 160 -19.34 -9.94 2.56
N TRP A 161 -18.83 -8.78 2.15
CA TRP A 161 -18.96 -7.50 2.84
C TRP A 161 -18.38 -7.46 4.25
N ASP A 162 -17.37 -8.30 4.54
CA ASP A 162 -16.63 -8.12 5.77
C ASP A 162 -15.80 -6.83 5.72
N PRO A 163 -15.27 -6.35 6.85
CA PRO A 163 -14.51 -5.10 6.89
C PRO A 163 -13.33 -5.06 5.91
N LYS A 164 -12.59 -6.15 5.68
CA LYS A 164 -11.48 -6.13 4.72
C LYS A 164 -11.97 -5.97 3.29
N GLU A 165 -12.95 -6.75 2.90
CA GLU A 165 -13.56 -6.66 1.57
C GLU A 165 -14.16 -5.27 1.32
N THR A 166 -14.92 -4.75 2.28
CA THR A 166 -15.59 -3.45 2.19
C THR A 166 -14.58 -2.31 2.03
N TRP A 167 -13.54 -2.27 2.86
CA TRP A 167 -12.53 -1.19 2.79
C TRP A 167 -11.62 -1.32 1.57
N ALA A 168 -11.41 -2.53 1.04
CA ALA A 168 -10.72 -2.71 -0.23
C ALA A 168 -11.53 -2.11 -1.39
N PHE A 169 -12.85 -2.31 -1.39
CA PHE A 169 -13.76 -1.69 -2.35
C PHE A 169 -13.84 -0.16 -2.19
N ILE A 170 -13.92 0.37 -0.96
CA ILE A 170 -13.88 1.82 -0.70
C ILE A 170 -12.60 2.45 -1.27
N THR A 171 -11.46 1.80 -1.05
CA THR A 171 -10.16 2.23 -1.62
C THR A 171 -10.22 2.28 -3.15
N TRP A 172 -10.80 1.24 -3.76
CA TRP A 172 -10.99 1.19 -5.21
C TRP A 172 -11.87 2.35 -5.70
N VAL A 173 -12.99 2.63 -5.02
CA VAL A 173 -13.91 3.74 -5.37
C VAL A 173 -13.20 5.09 -5.29
N PHE A 174 -12.42 5.36 -4.24
CA PHE A 174 -11.69 6.62 -4.14
C PHE A 174 -10.71 6.83 -5.30
N TYR A 175 -9.94 5.80 -5.67
CA TYR A 175 -8.98 5.92 -6.77
C TYR A 175 -9.64 5.91 -8.15
N ALA A 176 -10.75 5.18 -8.33
CA ALA A 176 -11.57 5.24 -9.53
C ALA A 176 -12.16 6.65 -9.71
N ALA A 177 -12.72 7.22 -8.64
CA ALA A 177 -13.24 8.59 -8.64
C ALA A 177 -12.14 9.63 -8.90
N TYR A 178 -10.95 9.46 -8.29
CA TYR A 178 -9.78 10.30 -8.57
C TYR A 178 -9.42 10.30 -10.06
N LEU A 179 -9.26 9.12 -10.66
CA LEU A 179 -8.88 8.98 -12.07
C LEU A 179 -9.98 9.51 -13.00
N HIS A 180 -11.24 9.15 -12.72
CA HIS A 180 -12.39 9.60 -13.48
C HIS A 180 -12.47 11.13 -13.46
N ALA A 181 -12.48 11.75 -12.29
CA ALA A 181 -12.59 13.20 -12.15
C ALA A 181 -11.44 13.98 -12.81
N GLN A 182 -10.23 13.41 -12.83
CA GLN A 182 -9.10 14.00 -13.55
C GLN A 182 -9.27 13.91 -15.08
N SER A 183 -9.80 12.80 -15.58
CA SER A 183 -10.00 12.57 -17.01
C SER A 183 -11.23 13.26 -17.61
N THR A 184 -12.33 13.39 -16.85
CA THR A 184 -13.63 13.86 -17.38
C THR A 184 -13.98 15.27 -16.90
N ALA A 185 -13.85 15.52 -15.59
CA ALA A 185 -14.20 16.79 -14.97
C ALA A 185 -13.03 17.79 -14.90
N GLY A 186 -11.85 17.40 -15.40
CA GLY A 186 -10.66 18.24 -15.42
C GLY A 186 -10.15 18.65 -14.04
N TRP A 187 -10.40 17.83 -13.00
CA TRP A 187 -9.95 18.15 -11.65
C TRP A 187 -8.42 18.18 -11.58
N ARG A 188 -7.86 19.26 -11.06
CA ARG A 188 -6.41 19.44 -10.89
C ARG A 188 -6.07 20.07 -9.54
N GLY A 189 -4.80 20.06 -9.20
CA GLY A 189 -4.27 20.68 -7.99
C GLY A 189 -4.84 20.08 -6.71
N ARG A 190 -5.26 20.96 -5.79
CA ARG A 190 -5.69 20.60 -4.42
C ARG A 190 -6.85 19.60 -4.38
N ARG A 191 -7.80 19.67 -5.32
CA ARG A 191 -8.97 18.77 -5.33
C ARG A 191 -8.54 17.33 -5.61
N ALA A 192 -7.72 17.14 -6.64
CA ALA A 192 -7.14 15.84 -6.95
C ALA A 192 -6.26 15.33 -5.80
N ALA A 193 -5.42 16.19 -5.22
CA ALA A 193 -4.55 15.83 -4.11
C ALA A 193 -5.33 15.29 -2.89
N TRP A 194 -6.48 15.89 -2.54
CA TRP A 194 -7.32 15.37 -1.46
C TRP A 194 -7.86 13.97 -1.74
N PHE A 195 -8.33 13.70 -2.96
CA PHE A 195 -8.82 12.36 -3.32
C PHE A 195 -7.70 11.31 -3.29
N SER A 196 -6.49 11.67 -3.71
CA SER A 196 -5.31 10.78 -3.55
C SER A 196 -5.04 10.45 -2.09
N VAL A 197 -5.13 11.44 -1.19
CA VAL A 197 -4.88 11.25 0.24
C VAL A 197 -6.01 10.44 0.88
N LEU A 198 -7.27 10.73 0.58
CA LEU A 198 -8.42 9.99 1.09
C LEU A 198 -8.42 8.52 0.64
N GLY A 199 -8.09 8.26 -0.64
CA GLY A 199 -7.90 6.89 -1.12
C GLY A 199 -6.79 6.16 -0.38
N TYR A 200 -5.69 6.84 -0.07
CA TYR A 200 -4.61 6.24 0.70
C TYR A 200 -4.97 6.02 2.17
N LEU A 201 -5.76 6.91 2.78
CA LEU A 201 -6.28 6.72 4.14
C LEU A 201 -7.25 5.53 4.19
N ALA A 202 -8.09 5.35 3.17
CA ALA A 202 -8.93 4.16 3.04
C ALA A 202 -8.09 2.87 2.90
N PHE A 203 -7.02 2.92 2.10
CA PHE A 203 -6.07 1.81 1.97
C PHE A 203 -5.38 1.50 3.31
N LEU A 204 -4.89 2.51 4.03
CA LEU A 204 -4.25 2.33 5.34
C LEU A 204 -5.24 1.80 6.38
N PHE A 205 -6.48 2.27 6.37
CA PHE A 205 -7.50 1.72 7.26
C PHE A 205 -7.82 0.27 6.90
N ASN A 206 -7.90 -0.08 5.62
CA ASN A 206 -8.03 -1.47 5.21
C ASN A 206 -6.87 -2.31 5.76
N PHE A 207 -5.65 -1.86 5.58
CA PHE A 207 -4.45 -2.65 5.89
C PHE A 207 -4.14 -2.72 7.38
N VAL A 208 -4.08 -1.58 8.07
CA VAL A 208 -3.76 -1.47 9.50
C VAL A 208 -5.03 -1.45 10.33
N GLY A 209 -5.97 -0.58 9.96
CA GLY A 209 -7.19 -0.31 10.70
C GLY A 209 -8.01 -1.56 11.02
N VAL A 210 -8.35 -2.31 9.96
CA VAL A 210 -9.13 -3.55 10.09
C VAL A 210 -8.35 -4.60 10.86
N ASN A 211 -7.05 -4.77 10.59
CA ASN A 211 -6.26 -5.78 11.33
C ASN A 211 -6.13 -5.46 12.82
N MET A 212 -5.99 -4.19 13.21
CA MET A 212 -5.73 -3.82 14.61
C MET A 212 -6.99 -3.58 15.43
N TRP A 213 -8.06 -3.03 14.83
CA TRP A 213 -9.23 -2.56 15.57
C TRP A 213 -10.55 -3.23 15.18
N VAL A 214 -10.61 -4.01 14.09
CA VAL A 214 -11.86 -4.60 13.62
C VAL A 214 -11.71 -6.12 13.49
N GLY A 215 -12.29 -6.86 14.43
CA GLY A 215 -12.33 -8.33 14.36
C GLY A 215 -13.07 -8.83 13.11
N GLY A 216 -12.60 -9.94 12.52
CA GLY A 216 -13.21 -10.57 11.35
C GLY A 216 -12.38 -11.74 10.82
N LEU A 217 -12.92 -12.49 9.85
CA LEU A 217 -12.29 -13.66 9.22
C LEU A 217 -10.90 -13.36 8.62
N HIS A 218 -10.64 -12.11 8.28
CA HIS A 218 -9.40 -11.62 7.67
C HIS A 218 -8.52 -10.80 8.62
N SER A 219 -8.75 -10.89 9.93
CA SER A 219 -7.83 -10.30 10.90
C SER A 219 -6.60 -11.19 11.03
N TYR A 220 -5.54 -10.85 10.29
CA TYR A 220 -4.22 -11.50 10.41
C TYR A 220 -3.34 -10.75 11.40
N ALA A 221 -3.97 -10.14 12.41
CA ALA A 221 -3.31 -9.26 13.36
C ALA A 221 -2.10 -9.97 14.00
N GLY A 222 -2.24 -11.27 14.30
CA GLY A 222 -1.15 -12.08 14.88
C GLY A 222 -0.52 -11.46 16.12
N VAL A 223 -1.21 -10.50 16.73
CA VAL A 223 -0.98 -9.94 18.07
C VAL A 223 -1.75 -10.77 19.08
#